data_AF-A0A7I8I8Y0-F1
#
_entry.id   AF-A0A7I8I8Y0-F1
#
_cell.length_a   1.000
_cell.length_b   1.000
_cell.length_c   1.000
_cell.angle_alpha   90.00
_cell.angle_beta   90.00
_cell.angle_gamma   90.00
#
_symmetry.space_group_name_H-M   'P 1'
#
loop_
_entity.id
_entity.type
_entity.pdbx_description
1 polymer ?
#
loop_
_entity_poly.entity_id
_entity_poly.type
_entity_poly.pdbx_seq_one_letter_code
_entity_poly.pdbx_strand_id
1 'polypeptide(L)'
;MISYYGLLWAVSLFNLTWCVLQYWQCTPGRELSWNLLTLLTTSGLLFLEISLVAFLLQGNQASGLEALTRTFAISGVIVAVDVFLKSLYVFGFGVPLFIDNGTAANRVKWGLWAIHKLLLTAVYGIIVFMHHSKWKERLPARPMFYKYIVYMFLLNAAALFACGLLGNGGGFSFWLYNLSIICYHSFYPPLLYITFLADFFQEEDLNLENAYYSEMKDAGFFDADWD
;
A
#
# COMPACT_ATOMS: atom_id res chain seq x y z
N MET A 1 4.84 -7.32 14.73
CA MET A 1 3.68 -6.76 15.46
C MET A 1 3.89 -5.26 15.77
N ILE A 2 4.60 -4.90 16.85
CA ILE A 2 4.86 -3.49 17.24
C ILE A 2 5.52 -2.67 16.12
N SER A 3 6.48 -3.28 15.40
CA SER A 3 7.16 -2.62 14.28
C SER A 3 6.22 -2.23 13.13
N TYR A 4 5.17 -3.01 12.85
CA TYR A 4 4.22 -2.67 11.79
C TYR A 4 3.32 -1.50 12.18
N TYR A 5 2.84 -1.48 13.43
CA TYR A 5 2.11 -0.34 13.98
C TYR A 5 2.96 0.93 13.98
N GLY A 6 4.23 0.82 14.40
CA GLY A 6 5.18 1.94 14.35
C GLY A 6 5.36 2.47 12.94
N LEU A 7 5.49 1.59 11.94
CA LEU A 7 5.59 1.97 10.53
C LEU A 7 4.29 2.59 10.01
N LEU A 8 3.12 2.04 10.34
CA LEU A 8 1.82 2.58 9.93
C LEU A 8 1.61 3.98 10.51
N TRP A 9 1.95 4.21 11.77
CA TRP A 9 1.93 5.53 12.40
C TRP A 9 2.91 6.49 11.73
N ALA A 10 4.15 6.07 11.50
CA ALA A 10 5.15 6.89 10.83
C ALA A 10 4.70 7.30 9.42
N VAL A 11 4.22 6.36 8.62
CA VAL A 11 3.71 6.62 7.26
C VAL A 11 2.47 7.52 7.30
N SER A 12 1.58 7.34 8.27
CA SER A 12 0.40 8.21 8.44
C SER A 12 0.80 9.65 8.78
N LEU A 13 1.82 9.85 9.63
CA LEU A 13 2.38 11.16 9.95
C LEU A 13 3.06 11.81 8.74
N PHE A 14 3.82 11.04 7.96
CA PHE A 14 4.41 11.52 6.71
C PHE A 14 3.35 11.91 5.70
N ASN A 15 2.27 11.13 5.61
CA ASN A 15 1.14 11.39 4.74
C ASN A 15 0.38 12.66 5.14
N LEU A 16 0.14 12.86 6.45
CA LEU A 16 -0.45 14.09 6.98
C LEU A 16 0.44 15.30 6.67
N THR A 17 1.74 15.16 6.88
CA THR A 17 2.74 16.20 6.57
C THR A 17 2.74 16.53 5.07
N TRP A 18 2.66 15.52 4.21
CA TRP A 18 2.55 15.68 2.76
C TRP A 18 1.30 16.47 2.37
N CYS A 19 0.14 16.16 2.98
CA CYS A 19 -1.10 16.90 2.75
C CYS A 19 -1.01 18.37 3.21
N VAL A 20 -0.46 18.64 4.40
CA VAL A 20 -0.32 20.01 4.94
C VAL A 20 0.66 20.84 4.11
N LEU A 21 1.72 20.22 3.60
CA LEU A 21 2.77 20.90 2.86
C LEU A 21 2.57 20.89 1.34
N GLN A 22 1.37 20.59 0.82
CA GLN A 22 1.10 20.60 -0.62
C GLN A 22 1.50 21.92 -1.31
N TYR A 23 1.39 23.06 -0.62
CA TYR A 23 1.79 24.35 -1.17
C TYR A 23 3.29 24.43 -1.52
N TRP A 24 4.14 23.56 -0.95
CA TRP A 24 5.56 23.48 -1.31
C TRP A 24 5.78 23.01 -2.74
N GLN A 25 4.82 22.30 -3.34
CA GLN A 25 4.88 21.91 -4.74
C GLN A 25 4.96 23.12 -5.68
N CYS A 26 4.35 24.24 -5.29
CA CYS A 26 4.28 25.48 -6.08
C CYS A 26 5.28 26.54 -5.62
N THR A 27 6.06 26.28 -4.56
CA THR A 27 6.97 27.27 -3.98
C THR A 27 8.38 27.13 -4.57
N PRO A 28 8.90 28.13 -5.30
CA PRO A 28 10.24 28.06 -5.87
C PRO A 28 11.30 27.93 -4.77
N GLY A 29 12.31 27.08 -4.98
CA GLY A 29 13.40 26.84 -4.03
C GLY A 29 13.12 25.79 -2.94
N ARG A 30 11.90 25.23 -2.86
CA ARG A 30 11.55 24.11 -1.95
C ARG A 30 11.45 22.74 -2.65
N GLU A 31 11.86 22.67 -3.91
CA GLU A 31 11.76 21.49 -4.78
C GLU A 31 12.42 20.25 -4.18
N LEU A 32 13.63 20.40 -3.62
CA LEU A 32 14.34 19.28 -3.01
C LEU A 32 13.58 18.71 -1.81
N SER A 33 13.07 19.58 -0.92
CA SER A 33 12.29 19.17 0.24
C SER A 33 10.97 18.51 -0.16
N TRP A 34 10.29 19.03 -1.17
CA TRP A 34 9.06 18.45 -1.70
C TRP A 34 9.28 17.07 -2.33
N ASN A 35 10.33 16.94 -3.14
CA ASN A 35 10.69 15.68 -3.78
C ASN A 35 11.06 14.62 -2.74
N LEU A 36 11.85 14.96 -1.71
CA LEU A 36 12.20 14.04 -0.63
C LEU A 36 10.98 13.61 0.18
N LEU A 37 10.13 14.58 0.58
CA LEU A 37 8.91 14.29 1.34
C LEU A 37 7.97 13.38 0.55
N THR A 38 7.73 13.70 -0.72
CA THR A 38 6.84 12.90 -1.59
C THR A 38 7.41 11.51 -1.82
N LEU A 39 8.72 11.38 -2.05
CA LEU A 39 9.37 10.09 -2.24
C LEU A 39 9.27 9.22 -0.98
N LEU A 40 9.52 9.80 0.20
CA LEU A 40 9.43 9.09 1.48
C LEU A 40 7.99 8.66 1.79
N THR A 41 7.01 9.55 1.60
CA THR A 41 5.59 9.24 1.85
C THR A 41 5.09 8.16 0.89
N THR A 42 5.34 8.31 -0.41
CA THR A 42 4.85 7.36 -1.42
C THR A 42 5.50 5.98 -1.31
N SER A 43 6.80 5.92 -0.99
CA SER A 43 7.49 4.65 -0.74
C SER A 43 7.01 3.97 0.54
N GLY A 44 6.75 4.73 1.60
CA GLY A 44 6.17 4.22 2.84
C GLY A 44 4.79 3.60 2.63
N LEU A 45 3.90 4.28 1.89
CA LEU A 45 2.57 3.78 1.57
C LEU A 45 2.63 2.48 0.74
N LEU A 46 3.48 2.47 -0.30
CA LEU A 46 3.69 1.31 -1.17
C LEU A 46 4.33 0.13 -0.43
N PHE A 47 5.23 0.38 0.52
CA PHE A 47 5.80 -0.66 1.38
C PHE A 47 4.73 -1.32 2.24
N LEU A 48 3.87 -0.54 2.89
CA LEU A 48 2.73 -1.07 3.65
C LEU A 48 1.77 -1.86 2.73
N GLU A 49 1.61 -1.41 1.49
CA GLU A 49 0.76 -2.07 0.49
C GLU A 49 1.25 -3.48 0.16
N ILE A 50 2.51 -3.57 -0.28
CA ILE A 50 3.10 -4.81 -0.74
C ILE A 50 3.29 -5.78 0.42
N SER A 51 3.78 -5.30 1.57
CA SER A 51 3.98 -6.17 2.74
C SER A 51 2.68 -6.82 3.19
N LEU A 52 1.60 -6.05 3.24
CA LEU A 52 0.30 -6.54 3.68
C LEU A 52 -0.33 -7.48 2.65
N VAL A 53 -0.34 -7.12 1.36
CA VAL A 53 -0.88 -8.00 0.31
C VAL A 53 -0.08 -9.30 0.24
N ALA A 54 1.25 -9.25 0.36
CA ALA A 54 2.10 -10.44 0.35
C ALA A 54 1.86 -11.33 1.58
N PHE A 55 1.68 -10.73 2.75
CA PHE A 55 1.35 -11.46 3.98
C PHE A 55 0.00 -12.18 3.87
N LEU A 56 -1.02 -11.52 3.37
CA LEU A 56 -2.35 -12.12 3.20
C LEU A 56 -2.39 -13.24 2.15
N LEU A 57 -1.54 -13.16 1.13
CA LEU A 57 -1.39 -14.20 0.12
C LEU A 57 -0.67 -15.46 0.63
N GLN A 58 0.09 -15.37 1.73
CA GLN A 58 0.78 -16.55 2.31
C GLN A 58 -0.17 -17.49 3.08
N GLY A 59 -1.36 -17.03 3.45
CA GLY A 59 -2.38 -17.87 4.11
C GLY A 59 -1.94 -18.46 5.45
N ASN A 60 -2.65 -19.49 5.91
CA ASN A 60 -2.52 -20.10 7.25
C ASN A 60 -1.32 -21.07 7.42
N GLN A 61 -0.33 -21.05 6.52
CA GLN A 61 0.71 -22.09 6.43
C GLN A 61 2.02 -21.75 7.16
N ALA A 62 2.12 -20.60 7.84
CA ALA A 62 3.34 -20.20 8.53
C ALA A 62 3.02 -19.49 9.85
N SER A 63 3.88 -19.70 10.86
CA SER A 63 3.84 -18.96 12.12
C SER A 63 3.86 -17.46 11.80
N GLY A 64 2.85 -16.73 12.31
CA GLY A 64 2.54 -15.36 11.86
C GLY A 64 3.74 -14.41 11.90
N LEU A 65 4.65 -14.56 12.86
CA LEU A 65 5.85 -13.73 12.99
C LEU A 65 6.91 -14.00 11.91
N GLU A 66 7.20 -15.25 11.59
CA GLU A 66 8.27 -15.61 10.64
C GLU A 66 7.83 -15.35 9.19
N ALA A 67 6.55 -15.59 8.88
CA ALA A 67 5.95 -15.15 7.63
C ALA A 67 6.01 -13.63 7.47
N LEU A 68 5.64 -12.88 8.52
CA LEU A 68 5.60 -11.42 8.48
C LEU A 68 7.00 -10.80 8.31
N THR A 69 8.03 -11.31 8.99
CA THR A 69 9.40 -10.79 8.82
C THR A 69 9.93 -11.07 7.42
N ARG A 70 9.65 -12.26 6.87
CA ARG A 70 10.02 -12.64 5.51
C ARG A 70 9.32 -11.78 4.47
N THR A 71 8.02 -11.52 4.62
CA THR A 71 7.28 -10.64 3.69
C THR A 71 7.75 -9.20 3.79
N PHE A 72 8.07 -8.69 4.99
CA PHE A 72 8.68 -7.37 5.15
C PHE A 72 10.05 -7.25 4.49
N ALA A 73 10.89 -8.29 4.59
CA ALA A 73 12.18 -8.28 3.93
C ALA A 73 12.02 -8.21 2.41
N ILE A 74 11.13 -9.04 1.85
CA ILE A 74 10.87 -9.07 0.40
C ILE A 74 10.26 -7.75 -0.07
N SER A 75 9.23 -7.23 0.61
CA SER A 75 8.61 -5.95 0.26
C SER A 75 9.61 -4.80 0.41
N GLY A 76 10.47 -4.85 1.42
CA GLY A 76 11.53 -3.86 1.66
C GLY A 76 12.52 -3.79 0.51
N VAL A 77 12.95 -4.94 -0.03
CA VAL A 77 13.83 -4.99 -1.21
C VAL A 77 13.13 -4.41 -2.44
N ILE A 78 11.87 -4.79 -2.68
CA ILE A 78 11.09 -4.28 -3.83
C ILE A 78 10.95 -2.75 -3.75
N VAL A 79 10.59 -2.23 -2.58
CA VAL A 79 10.43 -0.78 -2.38
C VAL A 79 11.77 -0.06 -2.44
N ALA A 80 12.86 -0.65 -1.93
CA ALA A 80 14.19 -0.07 -2.03
C ALA A 80 14.63 0.10 -3.49
N VAL A 81 14.35 -0.88 -4.35
CA VAL A 81 14.60 -0.79 -5.80
C VAL A 81 13.74 0.31 -6.44
N ASP A 82 12.45 0.38 -6.10
CA ASP A 82 11.54 1.43 -6.60
C ASP A 82 11.99 2.84 -6.16
N VAL A 83 12.38 3.01 -4.90
CA VAL A 83 12.96 4.24 -4.34
C VAL A 83 14.24 4.62 -5.05
N PHE A 84 15.14 3.67 -5.25
CA PHE A 84 16.42 3.90 -5.92
C PHE A 84 16.20 4.38 -7.36
N LEU A 85 15.31 3.72 -8.11
CA LEU A 85 14.95 4.13 -9.47
C LEU A 85 14.35 5.54 -9.48
N LYS A 86 13.36 5.83 -8.63
CA LYS A 86 12.74 7.17 -8.53
C LYS A 86 13.76 8.24 -8.16
N SER A 87 14.65 7.94 -7.21
CA SER A 87 15.72 8.84 -6.78
C SER A 87 16.69 9.14 -7.94
N LEU A 88 17.10 8.12 -8.70
CA LEU A 88 17.96 8.29 -9.87
C LEU A 88 17.30 9.17 -10.94
N TYR A 89 16.00 8.99 -11.20
CA TYR A 89 15.27 9.81 -12.15
C TYR A 89 15.09 11.26 -11.69
N VAL A 90 14.77 11.49 -10.41
CA VAL A 90 14.58 12.84 -9.87
C VAL A 90 15.91 13.58 -9.71
N PHE A 91 16.87 12.99 -9.01
CA PHE A 91 18.10 13.66 -8.61
C PHE A 91 19.26 13.46 -9.59
N GLY A 92 19.29 12.34 -10.32
CA GLY A 92 20.32 12.06 -11.32
C GLY A 92 19.98 12.65 -12.69
N PHE A 93 18.78 12.34 -13.20
CA PHE A 93 18.34 12.79 -14.52
C PHE A 93 17.56 14.11 -14.51
N GLY A 94 17.22 14.65 -13.33
CA GLY A 94 16.49 15.92 -13.20
C GLY A 94 15.04 15.86 -13.71
N VAL A 95 14.44 14.67 -13.82
CA VAL A 95 13.06 14.52 -14.29
C VAL A 95 12.11 14.94 -13.16
N PRO A 96 11.23 15.95 -13.36
CA PRO A 96 10.33 16.44 -12.31
C PRO A 96 9.16 15.48 -12.10
N LEU A 97 9.41 14.34 -11.45
CA LEU A 97 8.41 13.30 -11.21
C LEU A 97 7.27 13.77 -10.31
N PHE A 98 7.56 14.63 -9.33
CA PHE A 98 6.60 15.09 -8.30
C PHE A 98 6.19 16.56 -8.41
N ILE A 99 6.82 17.32 -9.32
CA ILE A 99 6.51 18.72 -9.57
C ILE A 99 5.64 18.80 -10.82
N ASP A 100 4.49 19.46 -10.70
CA ASP A 100 3.60 19.72 -11.83
C ASP A 100 3.74 21.18 -12.26
N ASN A 101 4.60 21.41 -13.24
CA ASN A 101 4.87 22.74 -13.77
C ASN A 101 3.86 23.19 -14.85
N GLY A 102 2.64 22.64 -14.86
CA GLY A 102 1.57 23.01 -15.80
C GLY A 102 1.83 22.67 -17.27
N THR A 103 3.02 22.18 -17.62
CA THR A 103 3.35 21.78 -18.99
C THR A 103 3.05 20.30 -19.18
N ALA A 104 2.01 19.98 -19.95
CA ALA A 104 1.68 18.62 -20.39
C ALA A 104 2.79 17.95 -21.24
N ALA A 105 3.99 18.53 -21.32
CA ALA A 105 5.01 18.25 -22.32
C ALA A 105 6.04 17.18 -21.91
N ASN A 106 6.14 16.80 -20.63
CA ASN A 106 7.11 15.78 -20.20
C ASN A 106 6.61 14.35 -20.47
N ARG A 107 6.63 13.94 -21.74
CA ARG A 107 6.26 12.57 -22.19
C ARG A 107 7.00 11.47 -21.40
N VAL A 108 8.26 11.71 -21.04
CA VAL A 108 9.07 10.77 -20.24
C VAL A 108 8.50 10.57 -18.84
N LYS A 109 8.11 11.66 -18.15
CA LYS A 109 7.46 11.61 -16.82
C LYS A 109 6.19 10.76 -16.88
N TRP A 110 5.30 11.07 -17.82
CA TRP A 110 4.02 10.38 -17.95
C TRP A 110 4.17 8.93 -18.40
N GLY A 111 5.17 8.64 -19.25
CA GLY A 111 5.52 7.26 -19.62
C GLY A 111 6.00 6.44 -18.42
N LEU A 112 6.88 6.98 -17.58
CA LEU A 112 7.34 6.32 -16.36
C LEU A 112 6.18 6.05 -15.39
N TRP A 113 5.32 7.04 -15.15
CA TRP A 113 4.14 6.88 -14.31
C TRP A 113 3.14 5.88 -14.90
N ALA A 114 2.95 5.86 -16.22
CA ALA A 114 2.10 4.88 -16.89
C ALA A 114 2.64 3.45 -16.71
N ILE A 115 3.93 3.22 -16.89
CA ILE A 115 4.54 1.89 -16.68
C ILE A 115 4.36 1.45 -15.22
N HIS A 116 4.61 2.34 -14.25
CA HIS A 116 4.46 2.03 -12.84
C HIS A 116 2.99 1.69 -12.49
N LYS A 117 2.03 2.48 -12.96
CA LYS A 117 0.59 2.21 -12.73
C LYS A 117 0.10 0.99 -13.49
N LEU A 118 0.66 0.68 -14.65
CA LEU A 118 0.38 -0.54 -15.38
C LEU A 118 0.81 -1.77 -14.59
N LEU A 119 2.02 -1.75 -14.01
CA LEU A 119 2.52 -2.85 -13.19
C LEU A 119 1.59 -3.10 -11.99
N LEU A 120 1.23 -2.05 -11.25
CA LEU A 120 0.30 -2.17 -10.11
C LEU A 120 -1.08 -2.68 -10.55
N THR A 121 -1.63 -2.12 -11.62
CA THR A 121 -2.93 -2.54 -12.16
C THR A 121 -2.90 -4.00 -12.61
N ALA A 122 -1.81 -4.46 -13.21
CA ALA A 122 -1.64 -5.85 -13.63
C ALA A 122 -1.59 -6.79 -12.42
N VAL A 123 -0.84 -6.46 -11.37
CA VAL A 123 -0.80 -7.26 -10.12
C VAL A 123 -2.20 -7.36 -9.51
N TYR A 124 -2.90 -6.23 -9.33
CA TYR A 124 -4.26 -6.25 -8.79
C TYR A 124 -5.25 -6.98 -9.70
N GLY A 125 -5.13 -6.82 -11.01
CA GLY A 125 -5.93 -7.53 -12.01
C GLY A 125 -5.73 -9.04 -11.95
N ILE A 126 -4.49 -9.51 -11.74
CA ILE A 126 -4.20 -10.94 -11.54
C ILE A 126 -4.89 -11.45 -10.27
N ILE A 127 -4.88 -10.70 -9.17
CA ILE A 127 -5.55 -11.10 -7.92
C ILE A 127 -7.08 -11.18 -8.12
N VAL A 128 -7.68 -10.19 -8.80
CA VAL A 128 -9.11 -10.21 -9.16
C VAL A 128 -9.43 -11.40 -10.07
N PHE A 129 -8.56 -11.68 -11.04
CA PHE A 129 -8.73 -12.83 -11.94
C PHE A 129 -8.63 -14.16 -11.18
N MET A 130 -7.70 -14.29 -10.23
CA MET A 130 -7.59 -15.45 -9.36
C MET A 130 -8.85 -15.67 -8.54
N HIS A 131 -9.53 -14.60 -8.12
CA HIS A 131 -10.80 -14.69 -7.36
C HIS A 131 -11.94 -15.31 -8.18
N HIS A 132 -12.03 -14.98 -9.48
CA HIS A 132 -13.04 -15.52 -10.38
C HIS A 132 -12.66 -16.88 -10.99
N SER A 133 -11.41 -17.31 -10.84
CA SER A 133 -10.89 -18.56 -11.37
C SER A 133 -10.95 -19.69 -10.34
N LYS A 134 -10.59 -20.90 -10.76
CA LYS A 134 -10.42 -22.09 -9.90
C LYS A 134 -9.30 -21.90 -8.84
N TRP A 135 -8.53 -20.83 -8.94
CA TRP A 135 -7.41 -20.50 -8.06
C TRP A 135 -7.85 -19.74 -6.80
N LYS A 136 -9.16 -19.53 -6.63
CA LYS A 136 -9.77 -18.88 -5.46
C LYS A 136 -9.35 -19.53 -4.14
N GLU A 137 -9.08 -20.83 -4.12
CA GLU A 137 -8.66 -21.57 -2.92
C GLU A 137 -7.31 -21.11 -2.34
N ARG A 138 -6.47 -20.42 -3.14
CA ARG A 138 -5.22 -19.80 -2.67
C ARG A 138 -5.40 -18.40 -2.08
N LEU A 139 -6.59 -17.80 -2.22
CA LEU A 139 -6.87 -16.45 -1.73
C LEU A 139 -7.50 -16.51 -0.34
N PRO A 140 -7.26 -15.50 0.52
CA PRO A 140 -7.85 -15.48 1.86
C PRO A 140 -9.38 -15.43 1.78
N ALA A 141 -10.07 -16.14 2.67
CA ALA A 141 -11.54 -16.22 2.69
C ALA A 141 -12.23 -14.95 3.23
N ARG A 142 -11.55 -13.78 3.22
CA ARG A 142 -12.05 -12.55 3.83
C ARG A 142 -12.73 -11.64 2.80
N PRO A 143 -14.03 -11.31 2.94
CA PRO A 143 -14.75 -10.49 1.97
C PRO A 143 -14.20 -9.06 1.85
N MET A 144 -13.68 -8.49 2.94
CA MET A 144 -13.14 -7.13 2.97
C MET A 144 -11.84 -6.99 2.16
N PHE A 145 -11.01 -8.06 2.11
CA PHE A 145 -9.82 -8.09 1.27
C PHE A 145 -10.17 -7.93 -0.21
N TYR A 146 -11.21 -8.62 -0.70
CA TYR A 146 -11.61 -8.52 -2.10
C TYR A 146 -12.14 -7.14 -2.46
N LYS A 147 -12.91 -6.50 -1.56
CA LYS A 147 -13.36 -5.11 -1.75
C LYS A 147 -12.16 -4.18 -1.88
N TYR A 148 -11.17 -4.31 -0.99
CA TYR A 148 -9.92 -3.54 -1.04
C TYR A 148 -9.19 -3.72 -2.38
N ILE A 149 -8.99 -4.98 -2.81
CA ILE A 149 -8.31 -5.29 -4.08
C ILE A 149 -9.06 -4.67 -5.27
N VAL A 150 -10.39 -4.73 -5.30
CA VAL A 150 -11.20 -4.11 -6.35
C VAL A 150 -11.07 -2.58 -6.34
N TYR A 151 -11.13 -1.93 -5.17
CA TYR A 151 -10.94 -0.48 -5.08
C TYR A 151 -9.55 -0.05 -5.54
N MET A 152 -8.50 -0.76 -5.15
CA MET A 152 -7.12 -0.47 -5.60
C MET A 152 -6.93 -0.73 -7.09
N PHE A 153 -7.55 -1.78 -7.63
CA PHE A 153 -7.56 -2.03 -9.07
C PHE A 153 -8.21 -0.87 -9.83
N LEU A 154 -9.39 -0.43 -9.42
CA LEU A 154 -10.12 0.68 -10.07
C LEU A 154 -9.34 2.00 -9.97
N LEU A 155 -8.75 2.30 -8.81
CA LEU A 155 -7.96 3.52 -8.62
C LEU A 155 -6.71 3.52 -9.49
N ASN A 156 -5.96 2.41 -9.53
CA ASN A 156 -4.76 2.31 -10.37
C ASN A 156 -5.09 2.27 -11.87
N ALA A 157 -6.19 1.63 -12.27
CA ALA A 157 -6.67 1.64 -13.66
C ALA A 157 -7.08 3.05 -14.11
N ALA A 158 -7.79 3.80 -13.25
CA ALA A 158 -8.13 5.20 -13.51
C ALA A 158 -6.88 6.08 -13.61
N ALA A 159 -5.90 5.90 -12.72
CA ALA A 159 -4.62 6.60 -12.78
C ALA A 159 -3.81 6.25 -14.04
N LEU A 160 -3.79 4.98 -14.44
CA LEU A 160 -3.15 4.52 -15.68
C LEU A 160 -3.79 5.17 -16.90
N PHE A 161 -5.12 5.19 -16.96
CA PHE A 161 -5.88 5.83 -18.03
C PHE A 161 -5.57 7.33 -18.09
N ALA A 162 -5.52 8.02 -16.95
CA ALA A 162 -5.11 9.41 -16.88
C ALA A 162 -3.69 9.63 -17.41
N CYS A 163 -2.72 8.81 -17.00
CA CYS A 163 -1.34 8.91 -17.47
C CYS A 163 -1.21 8.69 -18.98
N GLY A 164 -1.95 7.72 -19.52
CA GLY A 164 -1.98 7.45 -20.96
C GLY A 164 -2.53 8.63 -21.78
N LEU A 165 -3.62 9.24 -21.30
CA LEU A 165 -4.19 10.42 -21.95
C LEU A 165 -3.35 11.69 -21.78
N LEU A 166 -2.66 11.84 -20.63
CA LEU A 166 -1.71 12.95 -20.39
C LEU A 166 -0.53 12.91 -21.37
N GLY A 167 -0.06 11.71 -21.73
CA GLY A 167 0.92 11.54 -22.80
C GLY A 167 0.45 12.09 -24.17
N ASN A 168 -0.86 12.19 -24.37
CA ASN A 168 -1.49 12.70 -25.59
C ASN A 168 -2.05 14.14 -25.46
N GLY A 169 -1.78 14.84 -24.34
CA GLY A 169 -2.12 16.25 -24.15
C GLY A 169 -3.53 16.56 -23.67
N GLY A 170 -4.28 15.58 -23.13
CA GLY A 170 -5.62 15.82 -22.58
C GLY A 170 -5.61 16.61 -21.27
N GLY A 171 -6.15 17.84 -21.25
CA GLY A 171 -6.21 18.67 -20.03
C GLY A 171 -7.06 18.08 -18.90
N PHE A 172 -8.17 17.40 -19.23
CA PHE A 172 -9.02 16.69 -18.26
C PHE A 172 -8.25 15.58 -17.51
N SER A 173 -7.26 14.99 -18.15
CA SER A 173 -6.47 13.89 -17.61
C SER A 173 -5.56 14.33 -16.46
N PHE A 174 -5.13 15.59 -16.45
CA PHE A 174 -4.40 16.17 -15.31
C PHE A 174 -5.27 16.21 -14.04
N TRP A 175 -6.52 16.65 -14.18
CA TRP A 175 -7.48 16.65 -13.08
C TRP A 175 -7.76 15.23 -12.56
N LEU A 176 -7.97 14.27 -13.47
CA LEU A 176 -8.25 12.87 -13.10
C LEU A 176 -7.05 12.25 -12.37
N TYR A 177 -5.83 12.51 -12.84
CA TYR A 177 -4.61 12.06 -12.18
C TYR A 177 -4.47 12.66 -10.77
N ASN A 178 -4.65 13.97 -10.61
CA ASN A 178 -4.56 14.61 -9.30
C ASN A 178 -5.65 14.13 -8.33
N LEU A 179 -6.87 13.92 -8.82
CA LEU A 179 -7.93 13.32 -8.03
C LEU A 179 -7.54 11.92 -7.55
N SER A 180 -6.92 11.11 -8.41
CA SER A 180 -6.45 9.77 -8.03
C SER A 180 -5.37 9.81 -6.94
N ILE A 181 -4.45 10.80 -6.99
CA ILE A 181 -3.44 11.03 -5.96
C ILE A 181 -4.10 11.41 -4.65
N ILE A 182 -5.01 12.38 -4.65
CA ILE A 182 -5.72 12.84 -3.44
C ILE A 182 -6.50 11.68 -2.82
N CYS A 183 -7.21 10.90 -3.63
CA CYS A 183 -7.92 9.71 -3.17
C CYS A 183 -6.97 8.68 -2.56
N TYR A 184 -5.82 8.41 -3.19
CA TYR A 184 -4.82 7.49 -2.66
C TYR A 184 -4.31 7.98 -1.30
N HIS A 185 -3.81 9.21 -1.21
CA HIS A 185 -3.30 9.74 0.06
C HIS A 185 -4.37 9.86 1.15
N SER A 186 -5.63 10.14 0.81
CA SER A 186 -6.67 10.36 1.83
C SER A 186 -7.34 9.07 2.30
N PHE A 187 -7.70 8.17 1.38
CA PHE A 187 -8.48 6.98 1.70
C PHE A 187 -7.62 5.76 2.00
N TYR A 188 -6.37 5.71 1.54
CA TYR A 188 -5.53 4.52 1.69
C TYR A 188 -5.22 4.15 3.15
N PRO A 189 -4.71 5.07 4.02
CA PRO A 189 -4.42 4.69 5.41
C PRO A 189 -5.66 4.27 6.21
N PRO A 190 -6.81 4.98 6.14
CA PRO A 190 -8.05 4.53 6.79
C PRO A 190 -8.54 3.18 6.26
N LEU A 191 -8.46 2.94 4.95
CA LEU A 191 -8.86 1.67 4.36
C LEU A 191 -7.98 0.54 4.87
N LEU A 192 -6.65 0.71 4.88
CA LEU A 192 -5.73 -0.28 5.46
C LEU A 192 -6.07 -0.58 6.93
N TYR A 193 -6.35 0.45 7.72
CA TYR A 193 -6.68 0.29 9.13
C TYR A 193 -7.97 -0.54 9.32
N ILE A 194 -9.05 -0.15 8.66
CA ILE A 194 -10.37 -0.78 8.82
C ILE A 194 -10.38 -2.20 8.26
N THR A 195 -9.79 -2.41 7.08
CA THR A 195 -9.90 -3.71 6.38
C THR A 195 -9.01 -4.78 6.98
N PHE A 196 -7.96 -4.41 7.69
CA PHE A 196 -6.94 -5.36 8.15
C PHE A 196 -6.60 -5.23 9.63
N LEU A 197 -6.34 -4.03 10.12
CA LEU A 197 -5.90 -3.83 11.50
C LEU A 197 -7.01 -4.10 12.52
N ALA A 198 -8.27 -3.78 12.20
CA ALA A 198 -9.38 -4.00 13.14
C ALA A 198 -9.69 -5.49 13.36
N ASP A 199 -9.75 -6.28 12.28
CA ASP A 199 -10.21 -7.68 12.35
C ASP A 199 -9.07 -8.68 12.54
N PHE A 200 -7.86 -8.41 12.06
CA PHE A 200 -6.74 -9.36 12.14
C PHE A 200 -6.24 -9.57 13.58
N PHE A 201 -6.25 -8.52 14.40
CA PHE A 201 -5.70 -8.59 15.76
C PHE A 201 -6.71 -9.07 16.80
N GLN A 202 -8.02 -8.88 16.58
CA GLN A 202 -9.02 -9.53 17.43
C GLN A 202 -8.91 -11.07 17.36
N GLU A 203 -8.66 -11.63 16.18
CA GLU A 203 -8.52 -13.09 16.03
C GLU A 203 -7.23 -13.64 16.67
N GLU A 204 -6.13 -12.89 16.66
CA GLU A 204 -4.87 -13.32 17.28
C GLU A 204 -4.94 -13.28 18.82
N ASP A 205 -5.58 -12.26 19.39
CA ASP A 205 -5.88 -12.20 20.83
C ASP A 205 -6.82 -13.33 21.25
N LEU A 206 -7.86 -13.62 20.46
CA LEU A 206 -8.76 -14.77 20.71
C LEU A 206 -8.03 -16.12 20.61
N ASN A 207 -7.09 -16.28 19.68
CA ASN A 207 -6.29 -17.50 19.56
C ASN A 207 -5.32 -17.66 20.72
N LEU A 208 -4.73 -16.56 21.21
CA LEU A 208 -3.88 -16.55 22.39
C LEU A 208 -4.67 -16.92 23.66
N GLU A 209 -5.86 -16.35 23.82
CA GLU A 209 -6.78 -16.69 24.91
C GLU A 209 -7.20 -18.15 24.82
N ASN A 210 -7.58 -18.67 23.65
CA ASN A 210 -7.93 -20.08 23.48
C ASN A 210 -6.75 -21.02 23.79
N ALA A 211 -5.54 -20.68 23.37
CA ALA A 211 -4.34 -21.45 23.70
C ALA A 211 -4.10 -21.44 25.22
N TYR A 212 -4.18 -20.28 25.86
CA TYR A 212 -4.06 -20.14 27.31
C TYR A 212 -5.15 -20.90 28.08
N TYR A 213 -6.40 -20.83 27.64
CA TYR A 213 -7.51 -21.60 28.19
C TYR A 213 -7.32 -23.11 28.01
N SER A 214 -6.75 -23.54 26.87
CA SER A 214 -6.43 -24.95 26.64
C SER A 214 -5.29 -25.43 27.55
N GLU A 215 -4.27 -24.61 27.78
CA GLU A 215 -3.19 -24.91 28.73
C GLU A 215 -3.70 -24.96 30.18
N MET A 216 -4.59 -24.04 30.57
CA MET A 216 -5.24 -24.08 31.89
C MET A 216 -6.14 -25.31 32.04
N LYS A 217 -6.85 -25.70 30.98
CA LYS A 217 -7.65 -26.93 30.96
C LYS A 217 -6.79 -28.18 31.11
N ASP A 218 -5.69 -28.27 30.37
CA ASP A 218 -4.77 -29.40 30.47
C ASP A 218 -4.04 -29.43 31.83
N ALA A 219 -3.87 -28.27 32.47
CA ALA A 219 -3.36 -28.15 33.84
C ALA A 219 -4.39 -28.50 34.94
N GLY A 220 -5.60 -28.91 34.58
CA GLY A 220 -6.65 -29.32 35.52
C GLY A 220 -7.27 -28.15 36.31
N PHE A 221 -7.05 -26.90 35.89
CA PHE A 221 -7.62 -25.72 36.58
C PHE A 221 -9.16 -25.66 36.49
N PHE A 222 -9.76 -26.39 35.54
CA PHE A 222 -11.19 -26.46 35.32
C PHE A 222 -11.84 -27.78 35.77
N ASP A 223 -11.05 -28.73 36.30
CA ASP A 223 -11.56 -30.01 36.83
C ASP A 223 -12.05 -29.90 38.29
N ALA A 224 -12.48 -28.70 38.70
CA ALA A 224 -13.14 -28.54 39.99
C ALA A 224 -14.52 -29.21 39.91
N ASP A 225 -14.64 -30.38 40.53
CA ASP A 225 -15.90 -31.04 40.87
C ASP A 225 -16.85 -30.00 41.50
N TRP A 226 -17.82 -29.54 40.72
CA TRP A 226 -19.00 -28.84 41.24
C TRP A 226 -19.98 -29.89 41.75
N ASP A 227 -19.74 -30.38 42.96
CA ASP A 227 -20.78 -30.95 43.82
C ASP A 227 -21.56 -29.84 44.54
#